data_AF-A0A0Q9YZX3-F1
#
_entry.id   AF-A0A0Q9YZX3-F1
#
_cell.length_a   1.000
_cell.length_b   1.000
_cell.length_c   1.000
_cell.angle_alpha   90.00
_cell.angle_beta   90.00
_cell.angle_gamma   90.00
#
_symmetry.space_group_name_H-M   'P 1'
#
loop_
_entity.id
_entity.type
_entity.pdbx_description
1 polymer ?
#
loop_
_entity_poly.entity_id
_entity_poly.type
_entity_poly.pdbx_seq_one_letter_code
_entity_poly.pdbx_strand_id
1 'polypeptide(L)'
;MSSTAKLLDQSTLNTLLTQLTPNIRLSDLLITAGYSTNISHLQIKGSNQVLDFSGCQFDHVNFSGQFQNATFEHATFNHSIFRETTFSFSTFKDSQFHDCAFIDSQFKGASFIQSHLETTKVWNSDFSNAAFIDSTINHSIFAKAKLENVLDYDNKIQDMHIVFSQEYQVDYAFNQADSHLIKPTVALVGDAEWHDTPYYIVDKYDGNPFTISQYAPYDLRLDVLAQEVQKVLNDIKENGLTAPSIAQQVLQSDQPTINAIKDYAYKMIEKADAIWIPGGPDLHPEFYGESNTDSWPSSNYYREILEFSLTEAALASGKVILGICHGSQLVNVYLGGTLHQHVDGQSGISPELTVTTHEGLLGSVIDGPIHGPSYHHQAVKDVAPTLEVVATYNGVIKATQATDGSKVMLCQFHPEYEHDKNSENILNQFIGMSAENKILSKVIEISDVVDFGTPLDKVLVEESAAPVQTPNITTSIYNYVAGFVPSFFTETALIETISVI
;
A
#
# COMPACT_ATOMS: atom_id res chain seq x y z
N MET A 1 1.94 -50.81 21.25
CA MET A 1 0.48 -50.77 21.02
C MET A 1 0.19 -49.44 20.35
N SER A 2 -0.21 -49.46 19.08
CA SER A 2 -0.62 -48.26 18.34
C SER A 2 -1.98 -47.82 18.87
N SER A 3 -2.00 -46.87 19.81
CA SER A 3 -3.20 -46.12 20.14
C SER A 3 -3.27 -44.96 19.17
N THR A 4 -4.16 -45.01 18.19
CA THR A 4 -4.55 -43.83 17.43
C THR A 4 -5.01 -42.77 18.43
N ALA A 5 -4.29 -41.65 18.51
CA ALA A 5 -4.68 -40.53 19.36
C ALA A 5 -6.12 -40.13 18.99
N LYS A 6 -6.94 -39.80 20.00
CA LYS A 6 -8.29 -39.31 19.75
C LYS A 6 -8.21 -38.03 18.93
N LEU A 7 -9.12 -37.87 17.96
CA LEU A 7 -9.27 -36.61 17.24
C LEU A 7 -9.92 -35.58 18.18
N LEU A 8 -9.27 -34.43 18.32
CA LEU A 8 -9.76 -33.31 19.11
C LEU A 8 -10.80 -32.54 18.30
N ASP A 9 -11.98 -32.30 18.88
CA ASP A 9 -13.02 -31.44 18.28
C ASP A 9 -13.10 -30.08 18.99
N GLN A 10 -13.79 -29.12 18.36
CA GLN A 10 -13.91 -27.76 18.85
C GLN A 10 -14.58 -27.67 20.23
N SER A 11 -15.60 -28.49 20.49
CA SER A 11 -16.35 -28.47 21.76
C SER A 11 -15.47 -28.93 22.92
N THR A 12 -14.69 -29.98 22.68
CA THR A 12 -13.73 -30.52 23.63
C THR A 12 -12.60 -29.52 23.88
N LEU A 13 -12.01 -28.95 22.82
CA LEU A 13 -10.99 -27.92 22.96
C LEU A 13 -11.49 -26.73 23.79
N ASN A 14 -12.69 -26.22 23.50
CA ASN A 14 -13.29 -25.12 24.27
C ASN A 14 -13.43 -25.48 25.76
N THR A 15 -13.84 -26.71 26.06
CA THR A 15 -13.96 -27.20 27.45
C THR A 15 -12.60 -27.25 28.15
N LEU A 16 -11.55 -27.69 27.46
CA LEU A 16 -10.19 -27.72 28.02
C LEU A 16 -9.62 -26.31 28.24
N LEU A 17 -9.87 -25.38 27.30
CA LEU A 17 -9.44 -23.99 27.42
C LEU A 17 -10.01 -23.31 28.68
N THR A 18 -11.24 -23.64 29.10
CA THR A 18 -11.82 -23.08 30.34
C THR A 18 -11.16 -23.58 31.63
N GLN A 19 -10.33 -24.62 31.55
CA GLN A 19 -9.61 -25.19 32.69
C GLN A 19 -8.20 -24.62 32.83
N LEU A 20 -7.76 -23.78 31.89
CA LEU A 20 -6.45 -23.15 31.95
C LEU A 20 -6.37 -22.19 33.15
N THR A 21 -5.23 -22.21 33.80
CA THR A 21 -4.84 -21.30 34.88
C THR A 21 -3.35 -21.03 34.74
N PRO A 22 -2.76 -20.06 35.46
CA PRO A 22 -1.33 -19.74 35.33
C PRO A 22 -0.36 -20.93 35.53
N ASN A 23 -0.81 -22.05 36.11
CA ASN A 23 0.01 -23.23 36.38
C ASN A 23 -0.44 -24.48 35.61
N ILE A 24 -1.41 -24.36 34.69
CA ILE A 24 -1.94 -25.50 33.93
C ILE A 24 -1.74 -25.23 32.45
N ARG A 25 -0.95 -26.10 31.82
CA ARG A 25 -0.67 -26.07 30.38
C ARG A 25 -1.77 -26.77 29.61
N LEU A 26 -2.11 -26.25 28.44
CA LEU A 26 -3.03 -26.94 27.54
C LEU A 26 -2.49 -28.29 27.09
N SER A 27 -1.18 -28.40 26.86
CA SER A 27 -0.52 -29.66 26.47
C SER A 27 -0.72 -30.76 27.52
N ASP A 28 -0.60 -30.45 28.81
CA ASP A 28 -0.82 -31.40 29.91
C ASP A 28 -2.29 -31.85 30.00
N LEU A 29 -3.23 -30.92 29.80
CA LEU A 29 -4.67 -31.23 29.76
C LEU A 29 -5.02 -32.15 28.59
N LEU A 30 -4.47 -31.87 27.40
CA LEU A 30 -4.66 -32.69 26.21
C LEU A 30 -4.14 -34.12 26.44
N ILE A 31 -2.91 -34.25 26.92
CA ILE A 31 -2.28 -35.55 27.20
C ILE A 31 -3.08 -36.33 28.25
N THR A 32 -3.47 -35.67 29.35
CA THR A 32 -4.27 -36.29 30.43
C THR A 32 -5.63 -36.78 29.93
N ALA A 33 -6.24 -36.06 28.99
CA ALA A 33 -7.50 -36.44 28.37
C ALA A 33 -7.34 -37.47 27.21
N GLY A 34 -6.11 -37.84 26.86
CA GLY A 34 -5.79 -38.85 25.85
C GLY A 34 -5.74 -38.32 24.40
N TYR A 35 -5.48 -37.02 24.22
CA TYR A 35 -5.29 -36.36 22.93
C TYR A 35 -3.80 -36.09 22.66
N SER A 36 -3.44 -35.90 21.39
CA SER A 36 -2.15 -35.33 21.03
C SER A 36 -2.09 -33.83 21.36
N THR A 37 -0.87 -33.28 21.47
CA THR A 37 -0.66 -31.83 21.61
C THR A 37 -0.79 -31.08 20.28
N ASN A 38 -0.98 -31.79 19.17
CA ASN A 38 -1.31 -31.22 17.87
C ASN A 38 -2.81 -30.88 17.82
N ILE A 39 -3.08 -29.60 17.60
CA ILE A 39 -4.39 -28.98 17.42
C ILE A 39 -4.42 -28.52 15.96
N SER A 40 -5.30 -29.09 15.14
CA SER A 40 -5.36 -28.76 13.71
C SER A 40 -6.77 -28.40 13.25
N HIS A 41 -6.89 -27.38 12.39
CA HIS A 41 -8.15 -26.93 11.79
C HIS A 41 -9.23 -26.51 12.80
N LEU A 42 -8.81 -25.92 13.92
CA LEU A 42 -9.70 -25.46 14.99
C LEU A 42 -9.52 -23.97 15.26
N GLN A 43 -10.45 -23.39 16.02
CA GLN A 43 -10.43 -22.00 16.45
C GLN A 43 -9.99 -21.92 17.91
N ILE A 44 -9.11 -20.98 18.24
CA ILE A 44 -8.76 -20.65 19.63
C ILE A 44 -9.08 -19.18 19.86
N LYS A 45 -10.07 -18.94 20.70
CA LYS A 45 -10.40 -17.60 21.17
C LYS A 45 -9.74 -17.35 22.51
N GLY A 46 -8.83 -16.39 22.54
CA GLY A 46 -8.16 -15.92 23.73
C GLY A 46 -9.14 -15.32 24.74
N SER A 47 -8.73 -15.29 26.01
CA SER A 47 -9.48 -14.74 27.12
C SER A 47 -8.57 -13.89 28.01
N ASN A 48 -9.13 -13.14 28.95
CA ASN A 48 -8.36 -12.30 29.88
C ASN A 48 -7.62 -13.10 30.98
N GLN A 49 -7.50 -14.42 30.84
CA GLN A 49 -6.78 -15.29 31.76
C GLN A 49 -5.33 -15.44 31.30
N VAL A 50 -4.43 -15.81 32.22
CA VAL A 50 -3.08 -16.22 31.84
C VAL A 50 -3.17 -17.61 31.21
N LEU A 51 -2.74 -17.71 29.96
CA LEU A 51 -2.84 -18.93 29.16
C LEU A 51 -1.43 -19.49 28.93
N ASP A 52 -1.24 -20.78 29.20
CA ASP A 52 0.01 -21.49 28.89
C ASP A 52 -0.24 -22.56 27.82
N PHE A 53 0.31 -22.29 26.63
CA PHE A 53 0.24 -23.13 25.44
C PHE A 53 1.59 -23.81 25.15
N SER A 54 2.48 -23.88 26.13
CA SER A 54 3.81 -24.44 25.94
C SER A 54 3.76 -25.89 25.46
N GLY A 55 4.55 -26.21 24.42
CA GLY A 55 4.62 -27.54 23.79
C GLY A 55 3.42 -27.94 22.92
N CYS A 56 2.48 -27.02 22.66
CA CYS A 56 1.40 -27.25 21.70
C CYS A 56 1.90 -27.09 20.26
N GLN A 57 1.32 -27.87 19.35
CA GLN A 57 1.51 -27.73 17.91
C GLN A 57 0.18 -27.29 17.30
N PHE A 58 0.20 -26.21 16.52
CA PHE A 58 -0.96 -25.61 15.91
C PHE A 58 -0.81 -25.69 14.41
N ASP A 59 -1.74 -26.35 13.72
CA ASP A 59 -1.72 -26.48 12.26
C ASP A 59 -3.04 -26.01 11.67
N HIS A 60 -3.01 -24.96 10.84
CA HIS A 60 -4.23 -24.31 10.33
C HIS A 60 -5.21 -23.89 11.44
N VAL A 61 -4.68 -23.36 12.55
CA VAL A 61 -5.47 -22.86 13.68
C VAL A 61 -5.68 -21.36 13.54
N ASN A 62 -6.90 -20.91 13.80
CA ASN A 62 -7.21 -19.49 13.83
C ASN A 62 -7.29 -18.98 15.27
N PHE A 63 -6.49 -17.98 15.56
CA PHE A 63 -6.44 -17.28 16.83
C PHE A 63 -7.17 -15.95 16.72
N SER A 64 -7.97 -15.64 17.74
CA SER A 64 -8.63 -14.33 17.89
C SER A 64 -8.74 -13.95 19.36
N GLY A 65 -8.82 -12.66 19.66
CA GLY A 65 -9.05 -12.19 21.03
C GLY A 65 -7.79 -12.08 21.88
N GLN A 66 -7.96 -12.22 23.20
CA GLN A 66 -6.98 -11.73 24.18
C GLN A 66 -6.04 -12.84 24.66
N PHE A 67 -4.73 -12.62 24.53
CA PHE A 67 -3.68 -13.54 24.93
C PHE A 67 -2.58 -12.81 25.71
N GLN A 68 -2.89 -11.72 26.42
CA GLN A 68 -1.86 -10.98 27.14
C GLN A 68 -1.19 -11.84 28.20
N ASN A 69 0.12 -11.69 28.33
CA ASN A 69 0.95 -12.48 29.26
C ASN A 69 0.85 -14.00 29.02
N ALA A 70 0.40 -14.43 27.84
CA ALA A 70 0.36 -15.85 27.51
C ALA A 70 1.77 -16.39 27.25
N THR A 71 1.92 -17.69 27.45
CA THR A 71 3.20 -18.39 27.31
C THR A 71 3.11 -19.43 26.20
N PHE A 72 4.07 -19.40 25.29
CA PHE A 72 4.16 -20.27 24.11
C PHE A 72 5.55 -20.91 24.00
N GLU A 73 6.10 -21.39 25.11
CA GLU A 73 7.43 -22.01 25.08
C GLU A 73 7.40 -23.32 24.28
N HIS A 74 8.33 -23.50 23.34
CA HIS A 74 8.39 -24.68 22.47
C HIS A 74 7.11 -24.93 21.65
N ALA A 75 6.30 -23.90 21.42
CA ALA A 75 5.11 -24.00 20.59
C ALA A 75 5.49 -23.93 19.10
N THR A 76 4.78 -24.69 18.27
CA THR A 76 4.93 -24.64 16.81
C THR A 76 3.63 -24.20 16.18
N PHE A 77 3.70 -23.24 15.27
CA PHE A 77 2.59 -22.71 14.50
C PHE A 77 2.86 -22.94 13.02
N ASN A 78 1.93 -23.65 12.39
CA ASN A 78 2.00 -24.13 11.04
C ASN A 78 0.75 -23.57 10.33
N HIS A 79 0.91 -22.79 9.26
CA HIS A 79 -0.23 -22.27 8.48
C HIS A 79 -1.33 -21.57 9.32
N SER A 80 -0.96 -21.01 10.47
CA SER A 80 -1.92 -20.52 11.47
C SER A 80 -2.10 -19.02 11.36
N ILE A 81 -3.32 -18.55 11.60
CA ILE A 81 -3.72 -17.16 11.40
C ILE A 81 -4.07 -16.54 12.74
N PHE A 82 -3.56 -15.34 12.99
CA PHE A 82 -3.80 -14.55 14.18
C PHE A 82 -4.44 -13.24 13.74
N ARG A 83 -5.75 -13.13 13.94
CA ARG A 83 -6.54 -11.96 13.52
C ARG A 83 -7.12 -11.27 14.73
N GLU A 84 -6.92 -9.95 14.83
CA GLU A 84 -7.42 -9.14 15.94
C GLU A 84 -7.02 -9.74 17.30
N THR A 85 -5.78 -10.21 17.38
CA THR A 85 -5.24 -10.85 18.58
C THR A 85 -4.44 -9.87 19.42
N THR A 86 -4.42 -10.07 20.73
CA THR A 86 -3.61 -9.27 21.64
C THR A 86 -2.65 -10.14 22.43
N PHE A 87 -1.38 -10.15 22.03
CA PHE A 87 -0.25 -10.85 22.64
C PHE A 87 0.66 -9.93 23.46
N SER A 88 0.14 -8.82 23.97
CA SER A 88 0.98 -7.90 24.74
C SER A 88 1.62 -8.59 25.94
N PHE A 89 2.94 -8.41 26.08
CA PHE A 89 3.76 -9.03 27.13
C PHE A 89 3.79 -10.56 27.12
N SER A 90 3.36 -11.19 26.04
CA SER A 90 3.41 -12.64 25.89
C SER A 90 4.82 -13.13 25.56
N THR A 91 5.11 -14.37 25.92
CA THR A 91 6.44 -14.98 25.72
C THR A 91 6.36 -16.10 24.69
N PHE A 92 7.21 -15.97 23.68
CA PHE A 92 7.45 -16.90 22.59
C PHE A 92 8.91 -17.34 22.70
N LYS A 93 9.18 -18.37 23.50
CA LYS A 93 10.53 -18.89 23.71
C LYS A 93 10.69 -20.22 22.99
N ASP A 94 11.78 -20.41 22.24
CA ASP A 94 12.04 -21.64 21.48
C ASP A 94 10.85 -22.00 20.56
N SER A 95 10.11 -20.99 20.10
CA SER A 95 8.87 -21.16 19.35
C SER A 95 9.10 -21.04 17.86
N GLN A 96 8.26 -21.70 17.06
CA GLN A 96 8.42 -21.76 15.61
C GLN A 96 7.15 -21.33 14.92
N PHE A 97 7.26 -20.42 13.96
CA PHE A 97 6.18 -19.96 13.09
C PHE A 97 6.60 -20.26 11.66
N HIS A 98 5.79 -21.03 10.94
CA HIS A 98 5.95 -21.21 9.51
C HIS A 98 4.64 -20.94 8.79
N ASP A 99 4.74 -20.23 7.68
CA ASP A 99 3.60 -19.87 6.83
C ASP A 99 2.43 -19.24 7.62
N CYS A 100 2.75 -18.50 8.69
CA CYS A 100 1.78 -17.89 9.58
C CYS A 100 1.41 -16.46 9.15
N ALA A 101 0.23 -15.99 9.58
CA ALA A 101 -0.22 -14.62 9.31
C ALA A 101 -0.67 -13.91 10.60
N PHE A 102 -0.08 -12.74 10.88
CA PHE A 102 -0.51 -11.82 11.93
C PHE A 102 -1.21 -10.62 11.28
N ILE A 103 -2.49 -10.41 11.61
CA ILE A 103 -3.35 -9.41 10.95
C ILE A 103 -4.03 -8.60 12.05
N ASP A 104 -3.91 -7.28 12.00
CA ASP A 104 -4.56 -6.35 12.94
C ASP A 104 -4.30 -6.71 14.41
N SER A 105 -3.08 -7.17 14.71
CA SER A 105 -2.74 -7.81 15.98
C SER A 105 -1.74 -7.00 16.80
N GLN A 106 -1.75 -7.21 18.11
CA GLN A 106 -1.03 -6.39 19.09
C GLN A 106 0.00 -7.24 19.83
N PHE A 107 1.27 -7.02 19.57
CA PHE A 107 2.45 -7.67 20.16
C PHE A 107 3.28 -6.72 21.04
N LYS A 108 2.70 -5.61 21.49
CA LYS A 108 3.38 -4.63 22.33
C LYS A 108 4.04 -5.27 23.55
N GLY A 109 5.36 -5.13 23.68
CA GLY A 109 6.13 -5.71 24.79
C GLY A 109 6.26 -7.23 24.77
N ALA A 110 5.85 -7.92 23.70
CA ALA A 110 6.01 -9.36 23.58
C ALA A 110 7.49 -9.75 23.43
N SER A 111 7.85 -10.95 23.88
CA SER A 111 9.23 -11.43 23.84
C SER A 111 9.33 -12.68 22.97
N PHE A 112 10.16 -12.60 21.94
CA PHE A 112 10.57 -13.67 21.04
C PHE A 112 12.02 -14.01 21.37
N ILE A 113 12.24 -15.14 22.03
CA ILE A 113 13.57 -15.59 22.46
C ILE A 113 13.85 -16.93 21.79
N GLN A 114 14.96 -17.07 21.09
CA GLN A 114 15.31 -18.31 20.39
C GLN A 114 14.18 -18.80 19.46
N SER A 115 13.40 -17.86 18.92
CA SER A 115 12.25 -18.16 18.10
C SER A 115 12.59 -18.09 16.62
N HIS A 116 11.85 -18.85 15.82
CA HIS A 116 12.03 -18.95 14.39
C HIS A 116 10.75 -18.52 13.68
N LEU A 117 10.85 -17.44 12.90
CA LEU A 117 9.78 -16.97 12.03
C LEU A 117 10.23 -17.22 10.60
N GLU A 118 9.63 -18.23 9.97
CA GLU A 118 9.84 -18.60 8.58
C GLU A 118 8.58 -18.22 7.80
N THR A 119 8.74 -17.60 6.63
CA THR A 119 7.64 -17.25 5.71
C THR A 119 6.43 -16.56 6.36
N THR A 120 6.64 -15.86 7.47
CA THR A 120 5.59 -15.29 8.31
C THR A 120 5.20 -13.91 7.79
N LYS A 121 3.90 -13.64 7.69
CA LYS A 121 3.35 -12.39 7.16
C LYS A 121 2.70 -11.59 8.28
N VAL A 122 3.08 -10.32 8.42
CA VAL A 122 2.57 -9.40 9.43
C VAL A 122 1.95 -8.21 8.72
N TRP A 123 0.70 -7.91 9.06
CA TRP A 123 -0.07 -6.82 8.50
C TRP A 123 -0.72 -5.98 9.61
N ASN A 124 -0.53 -4.66 9.54
CA ASN A 124 -1.18 -3.67 10.40
C ASN A 124 -1.14 -4.04 11.89
N SER A 125 0.03 -4.49 12.36
CA SER A 125 0.19 -5.07 13.69
C SER A 125 1.23 -4.31 14.51
N ASP A 126 1.00 -4.17 15.81
CA ASP A 126 1.86 -3.37 16.70
C ASP A 126 2.84 -4.22 17.50
N PHE A 127 4.12 -4.11 17.19
CA PHE A 127 5.25 -4.75 17.85
C PHE A 127 6.05 -3.77 18.73
N SER A 128 5.49 -2.61 19.07
CA SER A 128 6.21 -1.60 19.86
C SER A 128 6.75 -2.18 21.17
N ASN A 129 8.02 -1.95 21.49
CA ASN A 129 8.72 -2.48 22.67
C ASN A 129 8.80 -4.02 22.72
N ALA A 130 8.50 -4.72 21.62
CA ALA A 130 8.76 -6.15 21.53
C ALA A 130 10.27 -6.42 21.56
N ALA A 131 10.65 -7.61 22.00
CA ALA A 131 12.05 -8.04 22.03
C ALA A 131 12.21 -9.29 21.17
N PHE A 132 13.18 -9.27 20.26
CA PHE A 132 13.68 -10.42 19.52
C PHE A 132 15.12 -10.68 19.98
N ILE A 133 15.38 -11.85 20.57
CA ILE A 133 16.68 -12.20 21.15
C ILE A 133 17.08 -13.59 20.64
N ASP A 134 18.28 -13.73 20.07
CA ASP A 134 18.82 -15.01 19.55
C ASP A 134 17.82 -15.75 18.62
N SER A 135 17.01 -14.97 17.91
CA SER A 135 15.90 -15.41 17.07
C SER A 135 16.26 -15.30 15.60
N THR A 136 15.46 -15.98 14.78
CA THR A 136 15.63 -16.05 13.33
C THR A 136 14.37 -15.56 12.64
N ILE A 137 14.52 -14.66 11.67
CA ILE A 137 13.41 -14.17 10.86
C ILE A 137 13.81 -14.30 9.40
N ASN A 138 13.14 -15.22 8.71
CA ASN A 138 13.47 -15.68 7.38
C ASN A 138 12.27 -15.55 6.45
N HIS A 139 12.49 -15.02 5.24
CA HIS A 139 11.48 -14.90 4.18
C HIS A 139 10.14 -14.29 4.64
N SER A 140 10.19 -13.45 5.68
CA SER A 140 9.02 -12.94 6.40
C SER A 140 8.77 -11.47 6.05
N ILE A 141 7.50 -11.05 6.09
CA ILE A 141 7.06 -9.73 5.62
C ILE A 141 6.39 -8.99 6.76
N PHE A 142 6.79 -7.75 7.02
CA PHE A 142 6.21 -6.86 8.03
C PHE A 142 5.69 -5.58 7.36
N ALA A 143 4.38 -5.51 7.17
CA ALA A 143 3.70 -4.43 6.44
C ALA A 143 2.77 -3.65 7.37
N LYS A 144 2.86 -2.31 7.37
CA LYS A 144 2.16 -1.43 8.32
C LYS A 144 2.37 -1.85 9.78
N ALA A 145 3.49 -2.51 10.05
CA ALA A 145 3.79 -2.99 11.38
C ALA A 145 4.42 -1.86 12.17
N LYS A 146 3.86 -1.56 13.34
CA LYS A 146 4.40 -0.55 14.24
C LYS A 146 5.53 -1.19 15.04
N LEU A 147 6.76 -0.70 14.90
CA LEU A 147 7.95 -1.36 15.45
C LEU A 147 8.83 -0.39 16.26
N GLU A 148 8.19 0.50 17.03
CA GLU A 148 8.88 1.46 17.89
C GLU A 148 9.62 0.77 19.04
N ASN A 149 10.87 1.14 19.31
CA ASN A 149 11.66 0.62 20.44
C ASN A 149 11.78 -0.92 20.48
N VAL A 150 11.78 -1.58 19.32
CA VAL A 150 12.01 -3.03 19.27
C VAL A 150 13.45 -3.32 19.67
N LEU A 151 13.62 -4.21 20.67
CA LEU A 151 14.93 -4.69 21.07
C LEU A 151 15.34 -5.86 20.15
N ASP A 152 16.33 -5.63 19.30
CA ASP A 152 16.99 -6.66 18.50
C ASP A 152 18.39 -6.96 19.09
N TYR A 153 18.63 -8.21 19.49
CA TYR A 153 19.93 -8.63 19.98
C TYR A 153 20.31 -10.04 19.50
N ASP A 154 21.45 -10.14 18.82
CA ASP A 154 22.06 -11.40 18.32
C ASP A 154 21.14 -12.24 17.42
N ASN A 155 20.25 -11.58 16.66
CA ASN A 155 19.36 -12.24 15.71
C ASN A 155 20.04 -12.51 14.37
N LYS A 156 19.57 -13.55 13.67
CA LYS A 156 19.92 -13.82 12.27
C LYS A 156 18.71 -13.54 11.39
N ILE A 157 18.83 -12.57 10.51
CA ILE A 157 17.74 -12.12 9.65
C ILE A 157 18.16 -12.39 8.21
N GLN A 158 17.31 -13.08 7.43
CA GLN A 158 17.56 -13.36 6.02
C GLN A 158 16.27 -13.11 5.24
N ASP A 159 16.31 -12.32 4.16
CA ASP A 159 15.14 -12.05 3.32
C ASP A 159 13.90 -11.54 4.09
N MET A 160 14.13 -10.71 5.13
CA MET A 160 13.06 -10.01 5.84
C MET A 160 12.71 -8.71 5.13
N HIS A 161 11.42 -8.51 4.87
CA HIS A 161 10.91 -7.37 4.14
C HIS A 161 10.04 -6.48 5.03
N ILE A 162 10.40 -5.20 5.18
CA ILE A 162 9.63 -4.22 5.96
C ILE A 162 9.01 -3.20 5.00
N VAL A 163 7.69 -3.01 5.08
CA VAL A 163 6.93 -2.05 4.26
C VAL A 163 6.21 -1.05 5.17
N PHE A 164 6.69 0.18 5.13
CA PHE A 164 6.22 1.28 5.97
C PHE A 164 4.96 1.94 5.41
N SER A 165 4.04 2.35 6.28
CA SER A 165 3.07 3.40 5.98
C SER A 165 3.62 4.74 6.47
N GLN A 166 3.36 5.82 5.74
CA GLN A 166 4.00 7.14 5.91
C GLN A 166 3.89 7.81 7.29
N GLU A 167 3.06 7.30 8.20
CA GLU A 167 2.82 7.90 9.53
C GLU A 167 3.81 7.47 10.62
N TYR A 168 4.66 6.47 10.39
CA TYR A 168 5.52 5.93 11.44
C TYR A 168 6.98 6.36 11.23
N GLN A 169 7.40 7.43 11.90
CA GLN A 169 8.83 7.69 12.10
C GLN A 169 9.43 6.54 12.89
N VAL A 170 10.55 5.99 12.42
CA VAL A 170 11.26 4.97 13.18
C VAL A 170 12.67 5.38 13.49
N ASP A 171 12.99 5.43 14.78
CA ASP A 171 14.35 5.27 15.29
C ASP A 171 14.72 3.79 15.15
N TYR A 172 15.26 3.40 13.99
CA TYR A 172 15.59 2.02 13.69
C TYR A 172 17.09 1.73 13.67
N ALA A 173 17.50 0.69 14.41
CA ALA A 173 18.85 0.13 14.42
C ALA A 173 18.81 -1.39 14.18
N PHE A 174 18.25 -1.83 13.05
CA PHE A 174 18.58 -3.15 12.51
C PHE A 174 19.98 -3.08 11.88
N ASN A 175 20.76 -4.14 12.01
CA ASN A 175 22.03 -4.28 11.29
C ASN A 175 21.68 -4.34 9.78
N GLN A 176 21.84 -3.22 9.06
CA GLN A 176 21.31 -2.94 7.71
C GLN A 176 21.77 -3.90 6.58
N ALA A 177 22.51 -4.96 6.89
CA ALA A 177 23.20 -5.78 5.90
C ALA A 177 22.31 -6.79 5.16
N ASP A 178 21.20 -7.27 5.76
CA ASP A 178 20.47 -8.45 5.24
C ASP A 178 18.94 -8.26 5.06
N SER A 179 18.41 -7.04 5.22
CA SER A 179 17.00 -6.75 4.90
C SER A 179 16.85 -6.38 3.42
N HIS A 180 16.32 -7.30 2.61
CA HIS A 180 15.94 -6.99 1.24
C HIS A 180 14.59 -6.24 1.26
N LEU A 181 14.39 -5.18 0.48
CA LEU A 181 13.04 -4.63 0.26
C LEU A 181 12.29 -5.52 -0.74
N ILE A 182 11.02 -5.87 -0.48
CA ILE A 182 10.13 -6.37 -1.55
C ILE A 182 9.92 -5.18 -2.49
N LYS A 183 10.62 -5.23 -3.61
CA LYS A 183 10.53 -4.20 -4.65
C LYS A 183 9.19 -4.37 -5.39
N PRO A 184 8.29 -3.37 -5.41
CA PRO A 184 7.10 -3.45 -6.24
C PRO A 184 7.49 -3.51 -7.73
N THR A 185 6.60 -3.97 -8.58
CA THR A 185 6.74 -3.87 -10.03
C THR A 185 5.83 -2.74 -10.50
N VAL A 186 6.41 -1.66 -11.03
CA VAL A 186 5.65 -0.54 -11.60
C VAL A 186 5.60 -0.70 -13.10
N ALA A 187 4.38 -0.65 -13.65
CA ALA A 187 4.16 -0.49 -15.07
C ALA A 187 4.36 0.98 -15.46
N LEU A 188 5.34 1.26 -16.32
CA LEU A 188 5.60 2.60 -16.88
C LEU A 188 5.08 2.67 -18.31
N VAL A 189 4.16 3.57 -18.62
CA VAL A 189 3.77 3.82 -20.02
C VAL A 189 4.75 4.81 -20.65
N GLY A 190 5.69 4.35 -21.46
CA GLY A 190 6.73 5.22 -22.03
C GLY A 190 6.73 5.22 -23.56
N ASP A 191 6.85 6.41 -24.16
CA ASP A 191 7.34 6.55 -25.53
C ASP A 191 8.87 6.65 -25.48
N ALA A 192 9.57 5.74 -26.18
CA ALA A 192 11.03 5.73 -26.20
C ALA A 192 11.64 7.00 -26.85
N GLU A 193 10.82 7.81 -27.50
CA GLU A 193 11.27 8.96 -28.28
C GLU A 193 11.17 10.30 -27.55
N TRP A 194 10.41 10.40 -26.44
CA TRP A 194 10.04 11.72 -25.92
C TRP A 194 10.82 12.23 -24.72
N HIS A 195 11.39 11.42 -23.83
CA HIS A 195 12.28 11.95 -22.77
C HIS A 195 13.18 10.85 -22.18
N ASP A 196 14.39 11.22 -21.72
CA ASP A 196 15.34 10.41 -20.94
C ASP A 196 14.81 9.98 -19.54
N THR A 197 13.49 10.11 -19.30
CA THR A 197 12.78 9.77 -18.05
C THR A 197 12.98 8.34 -17.54
N PRO A 198 13.28 7.30 -18.36
CA PRO A 198 13.53 5.96 -17.84
C PRO A 198 14.79 5.87 -16.95
N TYR A 199 15.80 6.72 -17.15
CA TYR A 199 17.11 6.54 -16.51
C TYR A 199 17.17 6.99 -15.05
N TYR A 200 16.42 8.02 -14.65
CA TYR A 200 16.54 8.57 -13.29
C TYR A 200 15.72 7.76 -12.25
N ILE A 201 14.62 7.13 -12.69
CA ILE A 201 13.77 6.31 -11.82
C ILE A 201 14.47 5.00 -11.46
N VAL A 202 15.26 4.41 -12.38
CA VAL A 202 15.98 3.15 -12.18
C VAL A 202 17.04 3.24 -11.06
N ASP A 203 17.57 4.43 -10.77
CA ASP A 203 18.56 4.63 -9.69
C ASP A 203 17.92 4.78 -8.29
N LYS A 204 16.70 5.33 -8.17
CA LYS A 204 15.97 5.45 -6.89
C LYS A 204 15.00 4.29 -6.63
N TYR A 205 14.48 3.70 -7.70
CA TYR A 205 13.61 2.53 -7.68
C TYR A 205 14.47 1.30 -7.95
N ASP A 206 14.93 0.66 -6.88
CA ASP A 206 15.76 -0.54 -6.98
C ASP A 206 14.97 -1.76 -7.53
N GLY A 207 13.69 -1.60 -7.91
CA GLY A 207 12.87 -2.57 -8.64
C GLY A 207 13.02 -2.45 -10.17
N ASN A 208 12.59 -3.45 -10.92
CA ASN A 208 12.62 -3.40 -12.39
C ASN A 208 11.35 -2.72 -12.92
N PRO A 209 11.35 -1.44 -13.32
CA PRO A 209 10.27 -0.95 -14.16
C PRO A 209 10.28 -1.75 -15.46
N PHE A 210 9.11 -2.20 -15.92
CA PHE A 210 8.98 -2.64 -17.30
C PHE A 210 8.25 -1.56 -18.07
N THR A 211 8.94 -0.98 -19.05
CA THR A 211 8.34 0.01 -19.95
C THR A 211 7.32 -0.71 -20.81
N ILE A 212 6.09 -0.21 -20.81
CA ILE A 212 5.06 -0.54 -21.78
C ILE A 212 5.38 0.24 -23.05
N SER A 213 6.55 -0.02 -23.65
CA SER A 213 6.92 0.53 -24.96
C SER A 213 6.66 -0.53 -26.05
N GLN A 214 5.81 -0.15 -27.01
CA GLN A 214 5.69 -0.69 -28.39
C GLN A 214 5.42 -2.19 -28.65
N TYR A 215 4.90 -2.97 -27.70
CA TYR A 215 4.27 -4.24 -28.06
C TYR A 215 2.76 -4.05 -28.23
N ALA A 216 2.37 -3.39 -29.32
CA ALA A 216 1.04 -3.69 -29.87
C ALA A 216 0.95 -5.23 -30.02
N PRO A 217 -0.23 -5.84 -29.81
CA PRO A 217 -0.45 -7.20 -30.29
C PRO A 217 0.12 -7.29 -31.70
N TYR A 218 0.95 -8.30 -32.01
CA TYR A 218 1.84 -8.37 -33.18
C TYR A 218 1.16 -8.16 -34.57
N ASP A 219 -0.17 -7.98 -34.61
CA ASP A 219 -1.02 -7.81 -35.79
C ASP A 219 -2.00 -6.61 -35.72
N LEU A 220 -1.78 -5.61 -34.85
CA LEU A 220 -2.74 -4.51 -34.69
C LEU A 220 -2.73 -3.53 -35.89
N ARG A 221 -3.88 -3.39 -36.55
CA ARG A 221 -4.08 -2.46 -37.68
C ARG A 221 -4.57 -1.10 -37.18
N LEU A 222 -3.65 -0.14 -37.06
CA LEU A 222 -3.95 1.22 -36.55
C LEU A 222 -5.02 1.97 -37.36
N ASP A 223 -5.11 1.70 -38.67
CA ASP A 223 -6.15 2.27 -39.52
C ASP A 223 -7.53 1.71 -39.20
N VAL A 224 -7.61 0.43 -38.83
CA VAL A 224 -8.85 -0.21 -38.36
C VAL A 224 -9.23 0.33 -36.99
N LEU A 225 -8.27 0.44 -36.06
CA LEU A 225 -8.49 1.05 -34.75
C LEU A 225 -9.09 2.45 -34.87
N ALA A 226 -8.52 3.31 -35.72
CA ALA A 226 -9.02 4.66 -35.92
C ALA A 226 -10.47 4.68 -36.44
N GLN A 227 -10.83 3.76 -37.34
CA GLN A 227 -12.20 3.61 -37.83
C GLN A 227 -13.16 3.14 -36.73
N GLU A 228 -12.74 2.15 -35.93
CA GLU A 228 -13.52 1.65 -34.79
C GLU A 228 -13.78 2.76 -33.76
N VAL A 229 -12.73 3.48 -33.34
CA VAL A 229 -12.85 4.59 -32.38
C VAL A 229 -13.76 5.68 -32.92
N GLN A 230 -13.54 6.15 -34.16
CA GLN A 230 -14.37 7.22 -34.73
C GLN A 230 -15.83 6.81 -34.89
N LYS A 231 -16.09 5.56 -35.27
CA LYS A 231 -17.45 5.03 -35.33
C LYS A 231 -18.13 5.13 -33.98
N VAL A 232 -17.47 4.67 -32.92
CA VAL A 232 -18.02 4.71 -31.56
C VAL A 232 -18.23 6.15 -31.07
N LEU A 233 -17.27 7.05 -31.32
CA LEU A 233 -17.41 8.48 -30.97
C LEU A 233 -18.62 9.13 -31.68
N ASN A 234 -18.84 8.80 -32.96
CA ASN A 234 -20.02 9.28 -33.69
C ASN A 234 -21.32 8.71 -33.11
N ASP A 235 -21.35 7.41 -32.79
CA ASP A 235 -22.51 6.76 -32.17
C ASP A 235 -22.85 7.42 -30.81
N ILE A 236 -21.85 7.72 -29.99
CA ILE A 236 -22.02 8.44 -28.70
C ILE A 236 -22.59 9.85 -28.95
N LYS A 237 -22.05 10.57 -29.93
CA LYS A 237 -22.48 11.93 -30.27
C LYS A 237 -23.93 11.97 -30.75
N GLU A 238 -24.37 10.97 -31.51
CA GLU A 238 -25.76 10.86 -32.00
C GLU A 238 -26.75 10.48 -30.89
N ASN A 239 -26.35 9.60 -29.96
CA ASN A 239 -27.20 9.14 -28.86
C ASN A 239 -27.22 10.10 -27.66
N GLY A 240 -26.29 11.06 -27.62
CA GLY A 240 -26.16 12.04 -26.55
C GLY A 240 -25.22 11.59 -25.43
N LEU A 241 -24.60 12.55 -24.75
CA LEU A 241 -23.66 12.30 -23.66
C LEU A 241 -24.40 11.83 -22.40
N THR A 242 -24.22 10.57 -22.04
CA THR A 242 -24.69 9.97 -20.78
C THR A 242 -23.52 9.39 -20.00
N ALA A 243 -23.68 9.12 -18.70
CA ALA A 243 -22.72 8.29 -17.97
C ALA A 243 -22.69 6.86 -18.55
N PRO A 244 -21.54 6.16 -18.56
CA PRO A 244 -20.21 6.54 -18.05
C PRO A 244 -19.47 7.55 -18.96
N SER A 245 -18.22 7.94 -18.66
CA SER A 245 -17.46 8.90 -19.50
C SER A 245 -17.34 8.43 -20.96
N ILE A 246 -17.03 9.32 -21.90
CA ILE A 246 -16.85 8.94 -23.32
C ILE A 246 -15.74 7.89 -23.45
N ALA A 247 -14.61 8.08 -22.74
CA ALA A 247 -13.52 7.10 -22.71
C ALA A 247 -14.00 5.72 -22.22
N GLN A 248 -14.79 5.67 -21.15
CA GLN A 248 -15.37 4.42 -20.64
C GLN A 248 -16.35 3.78 -21.64
N GLN A 249 -17.20 4.57 -22.29
CA GLN A 249 -18.11 4.08 -23.32
C GLN A 249 -17.34 3.51 -24.53
N VAL A 250 -16.23 4.14 -24.91
CA VAL A 250 -15.35 3.63 -25.98
C VAL A 250 -14.74 2.28 -25.60
N LEU A 251 -14.24 2.11 -24.35
CA LEU A 251 -13.73 0.82 -23.89
C LEU A 251 -14.80 -0.27 -23.68
N GLN A 252 -16.07 0.13 -23.51
CA GLN A 252 -17.22 -0.77 -23.39
C GLN A 252 -17.81 -1.16 -24.75
N SER A 253 -17.34 -0.54 -25.83
CA SER A 253 -17.80 -0.86 -27.17
C SER A 253 -17.32 -2.24 -27.61
N ASP A 254 -18.19 -2.99 -28.28
CA ASP A 254 -17.83 -4.31 -28.83
C ASP A 254 -17.09 -4.15 -30.17
N GLN A 255 -15.89 -3.56 -30.12
CA GLN A 255 -15.00 -3.39 -31.27
C GLN A 255 -13.77 -4.30 -31.12
N PRO A 256 -13.45 -5.15 -32.13
CA PRO A 256 -12.39 -6.15 -31.99
C PRO A 256 -11.01 -5.60 -31.63
N THR A 257 -10.61 -4.48 -32.24
CA THR A 257 -9.26 -3.93 -32.04
C THR A 257 -9.15 -3.23 -30.69
N ILE A 258 -10.21 -2.53 -30.25
CA ILE A 258 -10.31 -1.96 -28.90
C ILE A 258 -10.25 -3.06 -27.84
N ASN A 259 -11.03 -4.13 -28.00
CA ASN A 259 -11.03 -5.28 -27.08
C ASN A 259 -9.66 -5.95 -26.98
N ALA A 260 -8.93 -6.08 -28.10
CA ALA A 260 -7.58 -6.65 -28.10
C ALA A 260 -6.56 -5.80 -27.30
N ILE A 261 -6.67 -4.46 -27.38
CA ILE A 261 -5.83 -3.55 -26.60
C ILE A 261 -6.19 -3.65 -25.11
N LYS A 262 -7.49 -3.70 -24.81
CA LYS A 262 -7.98 -3.88 -23.44
C LYS A 262 -7.48 -5.18 -22.81
N ASP A 263 -7.62 -6.31 -23.49
CA ASP A 263 -7.10 -7.60 -23.03
C ASP A 263 -5.58 -7.56 -22.78
N TYR A 264 -4.84 -6.85 -23.64
CA TYR A 264 -3.40 -6.66 -23.45
C TYR A 264 -3.10 -5.83 -22.20
N ALA A 265 -3.81 -4.72 -21.99
CA ALA A 265 -3.65 -3.87 -20.81
C ALA A 265 -3.95 -4.64 -19.51
N TYR A 266 -5.03 -5.43 -19.46
CA TYR A 266 -5.37 -6.25 -18.30
C TYR A 266 -4.26 -7.24 -17.97
N LYS A 267 -3.71 -7.95 -18.97
CA LYS A 267 -2.57 -8.88 -18.79
C LYS A 267 -1.29 -8.18 -18.31
N MET A 268 -1.09 -6.91 -18.68
CA MET A 268 0.05 -6.12 -18.18
C MET A 268 -0.18 -5.75 -16.72
N ILE A 269 -1.38 -5.27 -16.39
CA ILE A 269 -1.73 -4.89 -15.02
C ILE A 269 -1.65 -6.10 -14.11
N GLU A 270 -2.09 -7.30 -14.49
CA GLU A 270 -1.92 -8.53 -13.69
C GLU A 270 -0.49 -8.73 -13.16
N LYS A 271 0.53 -8.30 -13.90
CA LYS A 271 1.95 -8.45 -13.55
C LYS A 271 2.56 -7.25 -12.82
N ALA A 272 1.79 -6.17 -12.67
CA ALA A 272 2.21 -4.93 -12.04
C ALA A 272 1.51 -4.73 -10.69
N ASP A 273 2.20 -4.10 -9.75
CA ASP A 273 1.67 -3.78 -8.41
C ASP A 273 1.07 -2.36 -8.36
N ALA A 274 1.48 -1.51 -9.31
CA ALA A 274 0.96 -0.16 -9.54
C ALA A 274 1.24 0.30 -10.97
N ILE A 275 0.59 1.39 -11.37
CA ILE A 275 0.82 2.05 -12.66
C ILE A 275 1.23 3.51 -12.47
N TRP A 276 2.17 3.91 -13.31
CA TRP A 276 2.53 5.30 -13.52
C TRP A 276 2.32 5.66 -15.00
N ILE A 277 1.50 6.68 -15.24
CA ILE A 277 1.28 7.28 -16.57
C ILE A 277 2.00 8.64 -16.61
N PRO A 278 3.11 8.78 -17.37
CA PRO A 278 3.92 9.99 -17.37
C PRO A 278 3.33 11.10 -18.25
N GLY A 279 4.07 12.21 -18.33
CA GLY A 279 3.81 13.26 -19.32
C GLY A 279 3.89 12.76 -20.76
N GLY A 280 3.26 13.50 -21.68
CA GLY A 280 3.13 13.10 -23.07
C GLY A 280 2.36 14.14 -23.90
N PRO A 281 2.05 13.81 -25.17
CA PRO A 281 1.26 14.66 -26.07
C PRO A 281 -0.18 14.89 -25.57
N ASP A 282 -0.82 15.93 -26.12
CA ASP A 282 -2.23 16.28 -25.87
C ASP A 282 -3.21 15.11 -26.06
N LEU A 283 -4.28 15.14 -25.24
CA LEU A 283 -5.38 14.20 -25.35
C LEU A 283 -6.41 14.65 -26.41
N HIS A 284 -6.93 13.69 -27.19
CA HIS A 284 -7.91 13.95 -28.24
C HIS A 284 -9.21 14.55 -27.64
N PRO A 285 -9.64 15.75 -28.09
CA PRO A 285 -10.78 16.47 -27.49
C PRO A 285 -12.11 15.73 -27.50
N GLU A 286 -12.30 14.83 -28.47
CA GLU A 286 -13.53 14.03 -28.55
C GLU A 286 -13.74 13.12 -27.34
N PHE A 287 -12.68 12.72 -26.61
CA PHE A 287 -12.83 11.91 -25.38
C PHE A 287 -13.40 12.69 -24.19
N TYR A 288 -13.45 14.02 -24.26
CA TYR A 288 -14.15 14.86 -23.27
C TYR A 288 -15.24 15.73 -23.93
N GLY A 289 -15.71 15.33 -25.11
CA GLY A 289 -16.91 15.87 -25.74
C GLY A 289 -16.70 17.19 -26.47
N GLU A 290 -15.47 17.60 -26.72
CA GLU A 290 -15.14 18.84 -27.44
C GLU A 290 -14.62 18.55 -28.86
N SER A 291 -14.80 19.53 -29.75
CA SER A 291 -14.12 19.52 -31.05
C SER A 291 -12.72 20.13 -30.90
N ASN A 292 -11.76 19.66 -31.69
CA ASN A 292 -10.40 20.22 -31.62
C ASN A 292 -10.38 21.68 -32.10
N THR A 293 -10.04 22.59 -31.19
CA THR A 293 -9.87 24.03 -31.44
C THR A 293 -8.43 24.50 -31.28
N ASP A 294 -7.63 23.82 -30.45
CA ASP A 294 -6.26 24.26 -30.13
C ASP A 294 -5.31 23.13 -29.68
N SER A 295 -5.82 21.90 -29.50
CA SER A 295 -4.97 20.75 -29.16
C SER A 295 -4.02 20.43 -30.31
N TRP A 296 -2.75 20.23 -30.00
CA TRP A 296 -1.74 19.90 -30.98
C TRP A 296 -2.05 18.55 -31.64
N PRO A 297 -1.84 18.42 -32.97
CA PRO A 297 -2.07 17.18 -33.69
C PRO A 297 -0.96 16.18 -33.36
N SER A 298 -1.08 15.53 -32.20
CA SER A 298 -0.21 14.45 -31.72
C SER A 298 -0.99 13.28 -31.13
N SER A 299 -2.33 13.35 -31.19
CA SER A 299 -3.24 12.33 -30.67
C SER A 299 -3.04 10.99 -31.38
N ASN A 300 -2.79 9.95 -30.59
CA ASN A 300 -2.64 8.59 -31.04
C ASN A 300 -3.69 7.73 -30.34
N TYR A 301 -4.77 7.39 -31.06
CA TYR A 301 -5.86 6.57 -30.53
C TYR A 301 -5.35 5.26 -29.90
N TYR A 302 -4.27 4.67 -30.41
CA TYR A 302 -3.69 3.48 -29.78
C TYR A 302 -3.17 3.78 -28.37
N ARG A 303 -2.42 4.87 -28.20
CA ARG A 303 -1.88 5.27 -26.90
C ARG A 303 -3.02 5.57 -25.92
N GLU A 304 -4.02 6.33 -26.36
CA GLU A 304 -5.14 6.73 -25.52
C GLU A 304 -5.98 5.53 -25.09
N ILE A 305 -6.34 4.64 -26.03
CA ILE A 305 -7.08 3.42 -25.71
C ILE A 305 -6.27 2.50 -24.79
N LEU A 306 -4.96 2.39 -24.99
CA LEU A 306 -4.08 1.62 -24.10
C LEU A 306 -4.05 2.21 -22.70
N GLU A 307 -3.80 3.52 -22.56
CA GLU A 307 -3.70 4.21 -21.27
C GLU A 307 -5.05 4.24 -20.53
N PHE A 308 -6.17 4.42 -21.24
CA PHE A 308 -7.50 4.25 -20.66
C PHE A 308 -7.74 2.81 -20.19
N SER A 309 -7.35 1.81 -20.99
CA SER A 309 -7.51 0.40 -20.62
C SER A 309 -6.66 0.01 -19.42
N LEU A 310 -5.44 0.56 -19.33
CA LEU A 310 -4.55 0.38 -18.18
C LEU A 310 -5.12 1.06 -16.93
N THR A 311 -5.71 2.25 -17.07
CA THR A 311 -6.42 2.96 -15.99
C THR A 311 -7.61 2.12 -15.50
N GLU A 312 -8.45 1.63 -16.41
CA GLU A 312 -9.59 0.76 -16.09
C GLU A 312 -9.13 -0.49 -15.32
N ALA A 313 -8.13 -1.20 -15.85
CA ALA A 313 -7.62 -2.43 -15.25
C ALA A 313 -6.99 -2.20 -13.87
N ALA A 314 -6.27 -1.08 -13.69
CA ALA A 314 -5.68 -0.71 -12.41
C ALA A 314 -6.77 -0.39 -11.36
N LEU A 315 -7.79 0.39 -11.74
CA LEU A 315 -8.93 0.70 -10.87
C LEU A 315 -9.69 -0.58 -10.48
N ALA A 316 -10.00 -1.45 -11.46
CA ALA A 316 -10.68 -2.71 -11.22
C ALA A 316 -9.89 -3.66 -10.29
N SER A 317 -8.56 -3.55 -10.28
CA SER A 317 -7.67 -4.35 -9.44
C SER A 317 -7.30 -3.67 -8.12
N GLY A 318 -7.86 -2.50 -7.80
CA GLY A 318 -7.50 -1.72 -6.60
C GLY A 318 -6.04 -1.24 -6.57
N LYS A 319 -5.40 -1.13 -7.73
CA LYS A 319 -4.00 -0.75 -7.87
C LYS A 319 -3.81 0.75 -7.80
N VAL A 320 -2.62 1.17 -7.40
CA VAL A 320 -2.27 2.59 -7.27
C VAL A 320 -1.98 3.16 -8.65
N ILE A 321 -2.49 4.36 -8.91
CA ILE A 321 -2.31 5.11 -10.15
C ILE A 321 -1.63 6.43 -9.81
N LEU A 322 -0.45 6.66 -10.39
CA LEU A 322 0.19 7.98 -10.45
C LEU A 322 0.10 8.52 -11.88
N GLY A 323 -0.66 9.59 -12.08
CA GLY A 323 -0.75 10.30 -13.35
C GLY A 323 0.03 11.60 -13.31
N ILE A 324 0.98 11.79 -14.23
CA ILE A 324 1.81 13.00 -14.30
C ILE A 324 1.57 13.74 -15.62
N CYS A 325 1.34 15.05 -15.55
CA CYS A 325 1.09 15.93 -16.69
C CYS A 325 -0.02 15.37 -17.60
N HIS A 326 0.31 14.79 -18.75
CA HIS A 326 -0.63 14.02 -19.59
C HIS A 326 -1.39 12.95 -18.81
N GLY A 327 -0.68 12.14 -18.01
CA GLY A 327 -1.33 11.08 -17.21
C GLY A 327 -2.38 11.63 -16.24
N SER A 328 -2.14 12.81 -15.66
CA SER A 328 -3.13 13.51 -14.82
C SER A 328 -4.39 13.87 -15.62
N GLN A 329 -4.22 14.42 -16.81
CA GLN A 329 -5.31 14.81 -17.70
C GLN A 329 -6.10 13.60 -18.21
N LEU A 330 -5.40 12.54 -18.62
CA LEU A 330 -5.96 11.30 -19.13
C LEU A 330 -6.84 10.61 -18.09
N VAL A 331 -6.35 10.46 -16.85
CA VAL A 331 -7.13 9.81 -15.79
C VAL A 331 -8.34 10.68 -15.39
N ASN A 332 -8.19 12.00 -15.34
CA ASN A 332 -9.33 12.91 -15.10
C ASN A 332 -10.42 12.74 -16.17
N VAL A 333 -10.04 12.69 -17.46
CA VAL A 333 -11.00 12.49 -18.57
C VAL A 333 -11.63 11.10 -18.52
N TYR A 334 -10.84 10.06 -18.21
CA TYR A 334 -11.37 8.70 -18.03
C TYR A 334 -12.45 8.64 -16.95
N LEU A 335 -12.25 9.35 -15.84
CA LEU A 335 -13.20 9.44 -14.72
C LEU A 335 -14.35 10.42 -14.97
N GLY A 336 -14.41 11.08 -16.14
CA GLY A 336 -15.52 11.92 -16.56
C GLY A 336 -15.32 13.43 -16.38
N GLY A 337 -14.10 13.89 -16.09
CA GLY A 337 -13.73 15.30 -16.15
C GLY A 337 -13.43 15.79 -17.58
N THR A 338 -13.07 17.07 -17.71
CA THR A 338 -12.77 17.72 -19.00
C THR A 338 -11.47 18.52 -18.95
N LEU A 339 -10.98 18.98 -20.11
CA LEU A 339 -9.74 19.74 -20.23
C LEU A 339 -9.96 21.12 -20.86
N HIS A 340 -9.11 22.06 -20.47
CA HIS A 340 -8.80 23.23 -21.28
C HIS A 340 -7.80 22.78 -22.36
N GLN A 341 -8.16 22.99 -23.64
CA GLN A 341 -7.28 22.69 -24.77
C GLN A 341 -6.05 23.60 -24.83
N HIS A 342 -6.12 24.80 -24.24
CA HIS A 342 -5.00 25.73 -24.12
C HIS A 342 -5.09 26.58 -22.84
N VAL A 343 -3.96 26.74 -22.15
CA VAL A 343 -3.74 27.63 -21.01
C VAL A 343 -2.37 28.31 -21.11
N ASP A 344 -2.35 29.62 -20.84
CA ASP A 344 -1.11 30.41 -20.89
C ASP A 344 -0.35 30.38 -19.55
N GLY A 345 0.97 30.65 -19.64
CA GLY A 345 1.81 30.91 -18.46
C GLY A 345 2.12 29.66 -17.61
N GLN A 346 2.04 28.48 -18.21
CA GLN A 346 2.24 27.19 -17.53
C GLN A 346 3.57 26.50 -17.85
N SER A 347 4.53 27.25 -18.41
CA SER A 347 5.89 26.79 -18.74
C SER A 347 6.92 27.28 -17.73
N GLY A 348 7.74 26.37 -17.19
CA GLY A 348 8.82 26.66 -16.24
C GLY A 348 8.51 26.20 -14.81
N ILE A 349 9.31 26.68 -13.86
CA ILE A 349 9.15 26.34 -12.43
C ILE A 349 7.94 27.07 -11.87
N SER A 350 7.05 26.33 -11.21
CA SER A 350 5.94 26.96 -10.47
C SER A 350 6.51 27.59 -9.18
N PRO A 351 6.28 28.88 -8.90
CA PRO A 351 6.90 29.56 -7.77
C PRO A 351 6.31 29.12 -6.41
N GLU A 352 4.98 28.98 -6.32
CA GLU A 352 4.29 28.54 -5.11
C GLU A 352 2.89 28.03 -5.47
N LEU A 353 2.55 26.80 -5.06
CA LEU A 353 1.22 26.24 -5.25
C LEU A 353 0.30 26.69 -4.13
N THR A 354 -0.96 26.99 -4.47
CA THR A 354 -2.03 27.14 -3.48
C THR A 354 -2.59 25.76 -3.16
N VAL A 355 -2.27 25.24 -1.96
CA VAL A 355 -2.79 23.96 -1.44
C VAL A 355 -4.22 24.16 -0.92
N THR A 356 -5.14 23.31 -1.35
CA THR A 356 -6.58 23.40 -1.02
C THR A 356 -7.01 22.37 0.03
N THR A 357 -6.25 21.28 0.21
CA THR A 357 -6.45 20.28 1.26
C THR A 357 -5.10 19.74 1.74
N HIS A 358 -5.01 19.46 3.04
CA HIS A 358 -3.83 18.85 3.68
C HIS A 358 -4.07 17.39 4.09
N GLU A 359 -5.15 16.78 3.59
CA GLU A 359 -5.52 15.40 3.89
C GLU A 359 -5.60 14.53 2.63
N GLY A 360 -5.64 13.21 2.82
CA GLY A 360 -5.68 12.22 1.74
C GLY A 360 -4.35 12.03 1.03
N LEU A 361 -4.39 11.34 -0.13
CA LEU A 361 -3.21 10.72 -0.74
C LEU A 361 -2.07 11.70 -1.08
N LEU A 362 -2.41 12.86 -1.65
CA LEU A 362 -1.48 13.93 -2.01
C LEU A 362 -1.48 15.06 -0.99
N GLY A 363 -2.65 15.42 -0.43
CA GLY A 363 -2.76 16.52 0.52
C GLY A 363 -1.91 16.32 1.77
N SER A 364 -1.74 15.07 2.24
CA SER A 364 -0.92 14.77 3.42
C SER A 364 0.58 14.86 3.19
N VAL A 365 1.03 14.91 1.93
CA VAL A 365 2.46 14.83 1.56
C VAL A 365 2.99 16.09 0.87
N ILE A 366 2.09 16.94 0.38
CA ILE A 366 2.42 18.23 -0.22
C ILE A 366 2.37 19.30 0.88
N ASP A 367 3.52 19.91 1.15
CA ASP A 367 3.68 20.99 2.12
C ASP A 367 4.55 22.11 1.53
N GLY A 368 3.97 23.30 1.36
CA GLY A 368 4.67 24.47 0.83
C GLY A 368 4.88 24.46 -0.71
N PRO A 369 5.85 25.24 -1.22
CA PRO A 369 6.05 25.43 -2.66
C PRO A 369 6.56 24.16 -3.34
N ILE A 370 6.09 23.90 -4.56
CA ILE A 370 6.66 22.89 -5.46
C ILE A 370 7.53 23.61 -6.47
N HIS A 371 8.82 23.32 -6.47
CA HIS A 371 9.78 23.92 -7.39
C HIS A 371 9.93 23.13 -8.69
N GLY A 372 9.24 21.99 -8.83
CA GLY A 372 9.29 21.17 -10.03
C GLY A 372 8.79 21.86 -11.31
N PRO A 373 9.20 21.34 -12.47
CA PRO A 373 8.88 21.93 -13.75
C PRO A 373 7.41 21.69 -14.09
N SER A 374 6.80 22.71 -14.67
CA SER A 374 5.50 22.66 -15.32
C SER A 374 5.76 22.91 -16.80
N TYR A 375 5.50 21.93 -17.66
CA TYR A 375 5.61 22.08 -19.11
C TYR A 375 4.35 21.52 -19.75
N HIS A 376 3.27 22.29 -19.69
CA HIS A 376 2.01 21.95 -20.34
C HIS A 376 1.34 23.21 -20.85
N HIS A 377 0.52 23.02 -21.87
CA HIS A 377 -0.41 24.01 -22.38
C HIS A 377 -1.85 23.53 -22.31
N GLN A 378 -2.09 22.25 -22.00
CA GLN A 378 -3.40 21.73 -21.60
C GLN A 378 -3.50 21.62 -20.09
N ALA A 379 -4.70 21.77 -19.53
CA ALA A 379 -4.92 21.56 -18.11
C ALA A 379 -6.34 21.05 -17.83
N VAL A 380 -6.56 20.51 -16.64
CA VAL A 380 -7.91 20.13 -16.18
C VAL A 380 -8.80 21.37 -16.12
N LYS A 381 -10.00 21.25 -16.70
CA LYS A 381 -11.08 22.25 -16.67
C LYS A 381 -12.12 21.86 -15.64
N ASP A 382 -12.84 20.77 -15.90
CA ASP A 382 -13.76 20.15 -14.95
C ASP A 382 -13.09 18.94 -14.31
N VAL A 383 -13.00 18.94 -12.99
CA VAL A 383 -12.48 17.81 -12.21
C VAL A 383 -13.52 16.69 -12.21
N ALA A 384 -13.06 15.44 -12.41
CA ALA A 384 -13.93 14.29 -12.39
C ALA A 384 -14.68 14.14 -11.04
N PRO A 385 -15.92 13.61 -11.01
CA PRO A 385 -16.74 13.59 -9.80
C PRO A 385 -16.15 12.83 -8.60
N THR A 386 -15.25 11.88 -8.85
CA THR A 386 -14.58 11.07 -7.81
C THR A 386 -13.24 11.66 -7.37
N LEU A 387 -12.85 12.83 -7.90
CA LEU A 387 -11.62 13.51 -7.57
C LEU A 387 -11.88 14.83 -6.84
N GLU A 388 -10.93 15.24 -6.02
CA GLU A 388 -10.88 16.59 -5.44
C GLU A 388 -9.61 17.32 -5.83
N VAL A 389 -9.66 18.66 -5.80
CA VAL A 389 -8.49 19.51 -6.02
C VAL A 389 -7.62 19.53 -4.77
N VAL A 390 -6.32 19.32 -4.96
CA VAL A 390 -5.30 19.37 -3.90
C VAL A 390 -4.44 20.62 -4.00
N ALA A 391 -4.09 21.02 -5.22
CA ALA A 391 -3.25 22.19 -5.43
C ALA A 391 -3.61 22.91 -6.72
N THR A 392 -3.39 24.23 -6.73
CA THR A 392 -3.58 25.09 -7.90
C THR A 392 -2.44 26.10 -8.05
N TYR A 393 -2.29 26.67 -9.24
CA TYR A 393 -1.39 27.80 -9.51
C TYR A 393 -1.99 28.71 -10.58
N ASN A 394 -2.15 30.00 -10.27
CA ASN A 394 -2.81 30.98 -11.13
C ASN A 394 -4.20 30.51 -11.63
N GLY A 395 -4.97 29.86 -10.75
CA GLY A 395 -6.30 29.33 -11.08
C GLY A 395 -6.28 28.04 -11.92
N VAL A 396 -5.11 27.55 -12.33
CA VAL A 396 -4.96 26.26 -13.03
C VAL A 396 -4.78 25.15 -12.01
N ILE A 397 -5.50 24.05 -12.18
CA ILE A 397 -5.40 22.87 -11.33
C ILE A 397 -4.03 22.20 -11.51
N LYS A 398 -3.36 21.90 -10.40
CA LYS A 398 -2.00 21.34 -10.37
C LYS A 398 -1.92 19.96 -9.75
N ALA A 399 -2.83 19.64 -8.85
CA ALA A 399 -2.92 18.30 -8.27
C ALA A 399 -4.36 17.95 -7.96
N THR A 400 -4.73 16.69 -8.19
CA THR A 400 -6.01 16.12 -7.79
C THR A 400 -5.80 14.72 -7.22
N GLN A 401 -6.71 14.29 -6.34
CA GLN A 401 -6.66 12.98 -5.71
C GLN A 401 -8.06 12.36 -5.64
N ALA A 402 -8.12 11.04 -5.52
CA ALA A 402 -9.38 10.32 -5.34
C ALA A 402 -10.04 10.57 -3.98
N THR A 403 -11.38 10.55 -3.97
CA THR A 403 -12.26 10.70 -2.80
C THR A 403 -13.18 9.50 -2.58
N ASP A 404 -13.18 8.53 -3.50
CA ASP A 404 -14.06 7.36 -3.52
C ASP A 404 -13.39 6.08 -2.99
N GLY A 405 -12.23 6.22 -2.35
CA GLY A 405 -11.41 5.11 -1.85
C GLY A 405 -10.49 4.49 -2.90
N SER A 406 -10.57 4.90 -4.18
CA SER A 406 -9.58 4.50 -5.18
C SER A 406 -8.20 5.12 -4.88
N LYS A 407 -7.12 4.45 -5.31
CA LYS A 407 -5.74 4.86 -5.02
C LYS A 407 -5.17 5.72 -6.16
N VAL A 408 -5.79 6.86 -6.45
CA VAL A 408 -5.44 7.72 -7.59
C VAL A 408 -4.80 9.03 -7.14
N MET A 409 -3.60 9.30 -7.64
CA MET A 409 -2.80 10.51 -7.39
C MET A 409 -2.44 11.17 -8.72
N LEU A 410 -2.85 12.41 -8.96
CA LEU A 410 -2.65 13.08 -10.24
C LEU A 410 -1.94 14.43 -10.04
N CYS A 411 -0.81 14.61 -10.71
CA CYS A 411 0.03 15.82 -10.66
C CYS A 411 0.17 16.40 -12.07
N GLN A 412 -0.11 17.70 -12.25
CA GLN A 412 0.09 18.38 -13.53
C GLN A 412 1.54 18.85 -13.71
N PHE A 413 2.26 19.09 -12.61
CA PHE A 413 3.71 19.34 -12.59
C PHE A 413 4.46 18.00 -12.65
N HIS A 414 5.78 18.08 -12.84
CA HIS A 414 6.65 16.91 -13.02
C HIS A 414 7.51 16.62 -11.77
N PRO A 415 6.99 15.89 -10.76
CA PRO A 415 7.77 15.49 -9.57
C PRO A 415 8.96 14.57 -9.90
N GLU A 416 9.04 14.03 -11.11
CA GLU A 416 10.13 13.18 -11.58
C GLU A 416 11.41 13.95 -11.95
N TYR A 417 11.31 15.26 -12.19
CA TYR A 417 12.46 16.06 -12.66
C TYR A 417 13.20 16.81 -11.55
N GLU A 418 12.54 17.17 -10.45
CA GLU A 418 13.16 17.96 -9.38
C GLU A 418 13.19 17.23 -8.03
N HIS A 419 14.21 17.55 -7.24
CA HIS A 419 14.48 16.92 -5.94
C HIS A 419 14.06 17.83 -4.78
N ASP A 420 12.97 18.56 -4.95
CA ASP A 420 12.35 19.24 -3.83
C ASP A 420 11.62 18.22 -2.94
N LYS A 421 11.44 18.60 -1.67
CA LYS A 421 10.87 17.73 -0.63
C LYS A 421 9.48 17.19 -1.03
N ASN A 422 8.65 17.99 -1.70
CA ASN A 422 7.31 17.56 -2.09
C ASN A 422 7.36 16.53 -3.21
N SER A 423 8.21 16.77 -4.22
CA SER A 423 8.46 15.79 -5.29
C SER A 423 8.92 14.44 -4.73
N GLU A 424 9.84 14.44 -3.76
CA GLU A 424 10.28 13.21 -3.09
C GLU A 424 9.16 12.55 -2.28
N ASN A 425 8.38 13.31 -1.51
CA ASN A 425 7.29 12.76 -0.71
C ASN A 425 6.20 12.11 -1.57
N ILE A 426 5.84 12.72 -2.69
CA ILE A 426 4.83 12.19 -3.64
C ILE A 426 5.30 10.86 -4.22
N LEU A 427 6.55 10.80 -4.69
CA LEU A 427 7.11 9.57 -5.24
C LEU A 427 7.23 8.47 -4.18
N ASN A 428 7.66 8.82 -2.97
CA ASN A 428 7.72 7.88 -1.84
C ASN A 428 6.33 7.37 -1.43
N GLN A 429 5.30 8.22 -1.47
CA GLN A 429 3.91 7.81 -1.24
C GLN A 429 3.47 6.77 -2.25
N PHE A 430 3.66 7.06 -3.54
CA PHE A 430 3.34 6.14 -4.61
C PHE A 430 4.06 4.79 -4.44
N ILE A 431 5.37 4.80 -4.15
CA ILE A 431 6.16 3.58 -3.94
C ILE A 431 5.65 2.78 -2.73
N GLY A 432 5.38 3.46 -1.61
CA GLY A 432 4.84 2.83 -0.40
C GLY A 432 3.52 2.12 -0.67
N MET A 433 2.57 2.81 -1.31
CA MET A 433 1.28 2.23 -1.67
C MET A 433 1.41 1.10 -2.71
N SER A 434 2.38 1.17 -3.62
CA SER A 434 2.68 0.11 -4.59
C SER A 434 3.18 -1.17 -3.89
N ALA A 435 4.04 -1.02 -2.88
CA ALA A 435 4.49 -2.13 -2.05
C ALA A 435 3.33 -2.74 -1.25
N GLU A 436 2.41 -1.92 -0.72
CA GLU A 436 1.20 -2.41 -0.06
C GLU A 436 0.34 -3.29 -0.97
N ASN A 437 0.13 -2.92 -2.23
CA ASN A 437 -0.64 -3.73 -3.18
C ASN A 437 0.00 -5.10 -3.43
N LYS A 438 1.32 -5.15 -3.58
CA LYS A 438 2.07 -6.40 -3.76
C LYS A 438 1.92 -7.36 -2.58
N ILE A 439 1.78 -6.80 -1.39
CA ILE A 439 1.59 -7.59 -0.18
C ILE A 439 0.15 -8.09 -0.11
N LEU A 440 -0.83 -7.21 -0.36
CA LEU A 440 -2.25 -7.58 -0.36
C LEU A 440 -2.55 -8.68 -1.37
N SER A 441 -2.01 -8.60 -2.59
CA SER A 441 -2.17 -9.66 -3.60
C SER A 441 -1.62 -11.01 -3.12
N LYS A 442 -0.42 -11.01 -2.53
CA LYS A 442 0.18 -12.21 -1.92
C LYS A 442 -0.57 -12.73 -0.69
N VAL A 443 -1.28 -11.88 0.04
CA VAL A 443 -2.11 -12.30 1.18
C VAL A 443 -3.40 -12.94 0.67
N ILE A 444 -4.03 -12.36 -0.36
CA ILE A 444 -5.24 -12.89 -1.01
C ILE A 444 -4.98 -14.25 -1.66
N GLU A 445 -3.85 -14.43 -2.35
CA GLU A 445 -3.48 -15.73 -2.95
C GLU A 445 -3.40 -16.85 -1.91
N ILE A 446 -2.92 -16.56 -0.69
CA ILE A 446 -2.93 -17.54 0.40
C ILE A 446 -4.35 -17.75 0.92
N SER A 447 -5.18 -16.70 0.96
CA SER A 447 -6.55 -16.87 1.38
C SER A 447 -7.38 -17.71 0.38
N ASP A 448 -7.12 -17.64 -0.91
CA ASP A 448 -7.91 -18.41 -1.88
C ASP A 448 -7.55 -19.91 -1.89
N VAL A 449 -6.41 -20.31 -1.33
CA VAL A 449 -6.00 -21.72 -1.20
C VAL A 449 -6.69 -22.43 -0.01
N VAL A 450 -7.23 -21.67 0.94
CA VAL A 450 -7.95 -22.21 2.11
C VAL A 450 -9.40 -21.74 1.98
N ASP A 451 -10.36 -22.66 1.86
CA ASP A 451 -11.78 -22.30 1.65
C ASP A 451 -12.35 -21.53 2.87
N PHE A 452 -12.26 -20.20 2.83
CA PHE A 452 -12.87 -19.29 3.81
C PHE A 452 -14.34 -19.13 3.44
N GLY A 453 -15.24 -19.71 4.23
CA GLY A 453 -16.69 -19.51 4.09
C GLY A 453 -17.18 -18.07 4.28
N THR A 454 -16.34 -17.04 4.14
CA THR A 454 -16.72 -15.63 4.02
C THR A 454 -15.76 -14.90 3.06
N PRO A 455 -16.25 -14.31 1.96
CA PRO A 455 -15.44 -13.53 1.02
C PRO A 455 -14.88 -12.24 1.66
N LEU A 456 -13.63 -11.88 1.31
CA LEU A 456 -12.87 -10.72 1.81
C LEU A 456 -13.57 -9.38 1.54
N ASP A 457 -14.38 -9.35 0.49
CA ASP A 457 -15.16 -8.23 -0.07
C ASP A 457 -16.22 -7.66 0.90
N LYS A 458 -16.49 -8.32 2.04
CA LYS A 458 -17.39 -7.78 3.07
C LYS A 458 -16.72 -7.03 4.22
N VAL A 459 -15.39 -7.04 4.34
CA VAL A 459 -14.68 -6.43 5.49
C VAL A 459 -14.22 -4.99 5.21
N LEU A 460 -14.20 -4.55 3.94
CA LEU A 460 -13.71 -3.23 3.55
C LEU A 460 -14.78 -2.12 3.54
N VAL A 461 -16.00 -2.38 4.03
CA VAL A 461 -17.08 -1.38 4.05
C VAL A 461 -17.67 -1.27 5.45
N GLU A 462 -16.98 -0.60 6.36
CA GLU A 462 -17.60 0.09 7.49
C GLU A 462 -16.65 1.20 7.99
N GLU A 463 -16.79 2.40 7.42
CA GLU A 463 -16.22 3.64 7.97
C GLU A 463 -16.89 3.95 9.32
N SER A 464 -16.10 4.10 10.39
CA SER A 464 -16.61 4.68 11.63
C SER A 464 -16.33 6.19 11.67
N ALA A 465 -17.38 6.96 11.42
CA ALA A 465 -17.44 8.37 11.77
C ALA A 465 -17.45 8.57 13.29
N ALA A 466 -16.41 9.23 13.85
CA ALA A 466 -16.49 10.07 15.05
C ALA A 466 -15.16 10.84 15.29
N PRO A 467 -15.19 12.13 15.69
CA PRO A 467 -13.99 12.95 15.90
C PRO A 467 -13.38 12.73 17.29
N VAL A 468 -12.07 12.50 17.36
CA VAL A 468 -11.32 12.41 18.63
C VAL A 468 -10.70 13.76 18.97
N GLN A 469 -11.05 14.30 20.15
CA GLN A 469 -10.45 15.50 20.73
C GLN A 469 -9.01 15.23 21.19
N THR A 470 -8.09 16.14 20.89
CA THR A 470 -6.68 16.11 21.31
C THR A 470 -6.46 16.69 22.72
N PRO A 471 -5.66 16.05 23.60
CA PRO A 471 -5.13 16.71 24.80
C PRO A 471 -3.70 17.24 24.60
N ASN A 472 -3.45 18.42 25.18
CA ASN A 472 -2.24 19.24 25.14
C ASN A 472 -0.91 18.50 25.43
N ILE A 473 0.02 18.59 24.48
CA ILE A 473 1.42 18.18 24.58
C ILE A 473 2.24 19.38 25.08
N THR A 474 2.47 19.50 26.38
CA THR A 474 3.45 20.49 26.88
C THR A 474 4.29 19.99 28.06
N THR A 475 4.03 18.79 28.57
CA THR A 475 4.76 18.24 29.73
C THR A 475 5.84 17.21 29.34
N SER A 476 5.77 16.62 28.14
CA SER A 476 6.66 15.51 27.76
C SER A 476 8.02 15.93 27.18
N ILE A 477 8.21 17.20 26.81
CA ILE A 477 9.50 17.69 26.25
C ILE A 477 10.53 17.95 27.36
N TYR A 478 10.09 18.26 28.58
CA TYR A 478 11.00 18.62 29.69
C TYR A 478 11.85 17.45 30.20
N ASN A 479 11.38 16.20 30.06
CA ASN A 479 12.12 15.02 30.51
C ASN A 479 13.05 14.41 29.44
N TYR A 480 12.95 14.84 28.18
CA TYR A 480 13.77 14.30 27.08
C TYR A 480 15.14 15.00 26.96
N VAL A 481 15.26 16.26 27.41
CA VAL A 481 16.50 17.07 27.22
C VAL A 481 17.49 16.98 28.40
N ALA A 482 17.07 16.49 29.57
CA ALA A 482 17.96 16.38 30.74
C ALA A 482 18.88 15.13 30.74
N GLY A 483 18.74 14.23 29.77
CA GLY A 483 19.46 12.96 29.70
C GLY A 483 20.76 12.93 28.90
N PHE A 484 21.07 14.00 28.14
CA PHE A 484 22.22 14.02 27.22
C PHE A 484 23.03 15.31 27.35
N VAL A 485 23.97 15.37 28.32
CA VAL A 485 25.12 16.28 28.24
C VAL A 485 26.38 15.54 28.70
N PRO A 486 27.34 15.28 27.80
CA PRO A 486 28.70 14.89 28.17
C PRO A 486 29.41 16.06 28.86
N SER A 487 30.11 15.75 29.94
CA SER A 487 30.79 16.68 30.84
C SER A 487 31.93 17.47 30.18
N PHE A 488 31.65 18.59 29.51
CA PHE A 488 32.60 19.69 29.28
C PHE A 488 31.81 20.93 28.84
N PHE A 489 31.47 21.84 29.76
CA PHE A 489 31.32 23.31 29.60
C PHE A 489 30.72 23.88 30.91
N THR A 490 31.32 24.94 31.46
CA THR A 490 30.90 25.56 32.73
C THR A 490 29.66 26.46 32.56
N GLU A 491 28.74 26.39 33.53
CA GLU A 491 27.36 26.94 33.64
C GLU A 491 27.09 28.40 33.22
N THR A 492 28.07 29.21 32.86
CA THR A 492 27.87 30.66 32.64
C THR A 492 27.56 31.05 31.20
N ALA A 493 27.60 30.12 30.23
CA ALA A 493 27.38 30.45 28.80
C ALA A 493 25.98 30.08 28.27
N LEU A 494 25.13 29.40 29.05
CA LEU A 494 23.81 28.94 28.57
C LEU A 494 22.67 29.93 28.84
N ILE A 495 22.90 30.93 29.70
CA ILE A 495 21.84 31.87 30.13
C ILE A 495 21.62 33.02 29.13
N GLU A 496 22.59 33.35 28.27
CA GLU A 496 22.44 34.48 27.33
C GLU A 496 21.81 34.12 25.97
N THR A 497 21.65 32.85 25.61
CA THR A 497 21.11 32.47 24.28
C THR A 497 19.58 32.32 24.25
N ILE A 498 18.89 32.25 25.39
CA ILE A 498 17.42 32.08 25.45
C ILE A 498 16.68 33.44 25.55
N SER A 499 17.24 34.51 24.98
CA SER A 499 16.57 35.83 24.93
C SER A 499 16.35 36.39 23.52
N VAL A 500 16.59 35.62 22.44
CA VAL A 500 16.40 36.11 21.04
C VAL A 500 15.76 35.06 20.09
N ILE A 501 15.16 33.98 20.59
CA ILE A 501 14.23 33.13 19.81
C ILE A 501 13.00 32.92 20.69
#